data_AF-A0A175VS80-F1
#
_entry.id   AF-A0A175VS80-F1
#
_cell.length_a   1.000
_cell.length_b   1.000
_cell.length_c   1.000
_cell.angle_alpha   90.00
_cell.angle_beta   90.00
_cell.angle_gamma   90.00
#
_symmetry.space_group_name_H-M   'P 1'
#
loop_
_entity.id
_entity.type
_entity.pdbx_description
1 polymer ?
#
loop_
_entity_poly.entity_id
_entity_poly.type
_entity_poly.pdbx_seq_one_letter_code
_entity_poly.pdbx_strand_id
1 'polypeptide(L)'
;MDAQTPQGERRPAAWSPLFQTEDDGHTPNPIYHSLMRALFSAVDPFNTGVLTPETFASFMDVQEYPLEDNTWKYCLQQTPESHDPLGAADSNLRAVLVNHGCEHRVSTRPGHPNSQVPLVTLAGFTSYFALSHLAHERINAALKHYGVWSELGPLPRDMLPVEIFGAGIDAELFAQKEQDMTKLLTECTDALRDLEYRMDQAQQAAAAESARRQAQQVAEMANMMAAQNIANQLCAQGYRNALAKISGVEYEYEYEYRTQYRQTNSRFDPSSLI
;
A
#
# COMPACT_ATOMS: atom_id res chain seq x y z
N MET A 1 45.57 -17.63 19.38
CA MET A 1 44.31 -16.99 19.81
C MET A 1 43.22 -17.93 19.34
N ASP A 2 42.76 -18.79 20.23
CA ASP A 2 41.80 -19.84 19.89
C ASP A 2 40.45 -19.19 19.63
N ALA A 3 39.98 -19.31 18.39
CA ALA A 3 38.65 -18.90 17.98
C ALA A 3 37.64 -19.81 18.68
N GLN A 4 36.94 -19.27 19.68
CA GLN A 4 35.77 -19.90 20.26
C GLN A 4 34.68 -19.98 19.18
N THR A 5 34.45 -21.18 18.66
CA THR A 5 33.28 -21.53 17.86
C THR A 5 32.01 -21.15 18.65
N PRO A 6 31.01 -20.46 18.05
CA PRO A 6 29.80 -20.11 18.76
C PRO A 6 29.12 -21.38 19.27
N GLN A 7 28.62 -21.35 20.51
CA GLN A 7 27.95 -22.48 21.16
C GLN A 7 26.92 -23.12 20.23
N GLY A 8 27.27 -24.29 19.69
CA GLY A 8 26.45 -25.02 18.74
C GLY A 8 25.08 -25.33 19.32
N GLU A 9 24.03 -24.92 18.61
CA GLU A 9 22.69 -25.45 18.77
C GLU A 9 22.75 -26.96 18.95
N ARG A 10 22.14 -27.46 20.04
CA ARG A 10 22.16 -28.89 20.36
C ARG A 10 21.42 -29.67 19.28
N ARG A 11 22.18 -30.09 18.29
CA ARG A 11 21.82 -31.14 17.34
C ARG A 11 21.35 -32.38 18.14
N PRO A 12 20.22 -33.01 17.77
CA PRO A 12 19.79 -34.25 18.39
C PRO A 12 20.64 -35.45 17.93
N ALA A 13 20.63 -36.55 18.70
CA ALA A 13 21.35 -37.77 18.32
C ALA A 13 20.63 -38.58 17.24
N ALA A 14 19.31 -38.42 17.13
CA ALA A 14 18.43 -39.07 16.16
C ALA A 14 17.22 -38.17 15.91
N TRP A 15 16.50 -38.40 14.81
CA TRP A 15 15.21 -37.75 14.58
C TRP A 15 14.17 -38.16 15.63
N SER A 16 13.31 -37.23 16.00
CA SER A 16 12.13 -37.45 16.84
C SER A 16 10.96 -36.65 16.26
N PRO A 17 9.70 -36.97 16.61
CA PRO A 17 8.54 -36.25 16.11
C PRO A 17 8.67 -34.73 16.30
N LEU A 18 8.43 -33.99 15.22
CA LEU A 18 8.57 -32.53 15.21
C LEU A 18 7.40 -31.82 15.91
N PHE A 19 6.26 -32.49 16.06
CA PHE A 19 5.05 -31.95 16.68
C PHE A 19 4.54 -32.89 17.76
N GLN A 20 3.78 -32.35 18.72
CA GLN A 20 3.11 -33.14 19.74
C GLN A 20 1.99 -33.97 19.10
N THR A 21 1.95 -35.26 19.42
CA THR A 21 0.96 -36.20 18.86
C THR A 21 -0.31 -36.32 19.71
N GLU A 22 -0.29 -35.83 20.95
CA GLU A 22 -1.31 -36.17 21.96
C GLU A 22 -2.47 -35.17 22.02
N ASP A 23 -2.25 -33.87 21.75
CA ASP A 23 -3.25 -32.83 22.06
C ASP A 23 -3.82 -32.08 20.84
N ASP A 24 -3.03 -31.89 19.77
CA ASP A 24 -3.50 -31.15 18.58
C ASP A 24 -2.80 -31.50 17.26
N GLY A 25 -1.68 -32.24 17.27
CA GLY A 25 -0.89 -32.50 16.07
C GLY A 25 -0.27 -31.24 15.43
N HIS A 26 -0.37 -30.09 16.10
CA HIS A 26 -0.06 -28.77 15.57
C HIS A 26 0.93 -27.99 16.45
N THR A 27 1.08 -28.37 17.71
CA THR A 27 2.04 -27.75 18.64
C THR A 27 3.46 -28.26 18.35
N PRO A 28 4.41 -27.39 17.98
CA PRO A 28 5.78 -27.80 17.70
C PRO A 28 6.54 -28.28 18.95
N ASN A 29 7.33 -29.34 18.80
CA ASN A 29 8.22 -29.84 19.85
C ASN A 29 9.53 -29.03 19.92
N PRO A 30 10.30 -29.14 21.01
CA PRO A 30 11.62 -28.50 21.12
C PRO A 30 12.59 -28.84 19.97
N ILE A 31 12.52 -30.05 19.41
CA ILE A 31 13.34 -30.44 18.25
C ILE A 31 13.00 -29.60 17.01
N TYR A 32 11.72 -29.27 16.80
CA TYR A 32 11.29 -28.40 15.70
C TYR A 32 11.86 -26.99 15.87
N HIS A 33 11.80 -26.43 17.08
CA HIS A 33 12.40 -25.12 17.35
C HIS A 33 13.92 -25.12 17.13
N SER A 34 14.61 -26.18 17.55
CA SER A 34 16.05 -26.35 17.26
C SER A 34 16.33 -26.45 15.76
N LEU A 35 15.47 -27.15 15.01
CA LEU A 35 15.60 -27.32 13.56
C LEU A 35 15.39 -26.00 12.82
N MET A 36 14.31 -25.28 13.14
CA MET A 36 14.02 -23.98 12.55
C MET A 36 15.12 -22.97 12.85
N ARG A 37 15.69 -23.01 14.06
CA ARG A 37 16.83 -22.16 14.42
C ARG A 37 18.09 -22.51 13.61
N ALA A 38 18.40 -23.79 13.44
CA ALA A 38 19.54 -24.22 12.63
C ALA A 38 19.39 -23.81 11.16
N LEU A 39 18.20 -23.96 10.59
CA LEU A 39 17.88 -23.48 9.25
C LEU A 39 17.99 -21.95 9.16
N PHE A 40 17.39 -21.22 10.10
CA PHE A 40 17.47 -19.76 10.13
C PHE A 40 18.92 -19.27 10.19
N SER A 41 19.74 -19.85 11.06
CA SER A 41 21.17 -19.52 11.19
C SER A 41 21.95 -19.83 9.92
N ALA A 42 21.59 -20.88 9.18
CA ALA A 42 22.21 -21.18 7.89
C ALA A 42 21.80 -20.20 6.78
N VAL A 43 20.58 -19.66 6.86
CA VAL A 43 20.03 -18.66 5.93
C VAL A 43 20.49 -17.23 6.27
N ASP A 44 20.80 -16.96 7.54
CA ASP A 44 21.36 -15.70 8.06
C ASP A 44 22.85 -15.86 8.43
N PRO A 45 23.77 -16.02 7.45
CA PRO A 45 25.17 -16.31 7.73
C PRO A 45 25.89 -15.18 8.48
N PHE A 46 25.31 -13.96 8.47
CA PHE A 46 25.85 -12.80 9.18
C PHE A 46 25.26 -12.62 10.57
N ASN A 47 24.38 -13.52 11.02
CA ASN A 47 23.71 -13.50 12.31
C ASN A 47 23.10 -12.12 12.63
N THR A 48 22.43 -11.55 11.63
CA THR A 48 21.73 -10.26 11.76
C THR A 48 20.49 -10.38 12.66
N GLY A 49 19.99 -11.61 12.87
CA GLY A 49 18.77 -11.93 13.61
C GLY A 49 17.49 -11.71 12.81
N VAL A 50 17.60 -11.35 11.52
CA VAL A 50 16.48 -11.05 10.63
C VAL A 50 16.79 -11.48 9.19
N LEU A 51 15.78 -11.91 8.45
CA LEU A 51 15.90 -12.17 7.02
C LEU A 51 15.23 -11.05 6.23
N THR A 52 15.89 -10.57 5.18
CA THR A 52 15.22 -9.68 4.22
C THR A 52 14.22 -10.47 3.38
N PRO A 53 13.25 -9.81 2.73
CA PRO A 53 12.33 -10.47 1.82
C PRO A 53 13.03 -11.28 0.72
N GLU A 54 14.14 -10.76 0.18
CA GLU A 54 14.94 -11.43 -0.84
C GLU A 54 15.54 -12.74 -0.31
N THR A 55 16.14 -12.70 0.89
CA THR A 55 16.73 -13.88 1.52
C THR A 55 15.66 -14.90 1.89
N PHE A 56 14.52 -14.45 2.43
CA PHE A 56 13.40 -15.32 2.78
C PHE A 56 12.77 -15.97 1.53
N ALA A 57 12.54 -15.20 0.46
CA ALA A 57 12.04 -15.72 -0.81
C ALA A 57 13.04 -16.70 -1.46
N SER A 58 14.34 -16.45 -1.36
CA SER A 58 15.37 -17.36 -1.87
C SER A 58 15.39 -18.69 -1.09
N PHE A 59 15.16 -18.64 0.22
CA PHE A 59 15.00 -19.86 1.03
C PHE A 59 13.79 -20.69 0.58
N MET A 60 12.67 -20.04 0.24
CA MET A 60 11.49 -20.72 -0.30
C MET A 60 11.77 -21.36 -1.67
N ASP A 61 12.59 -20.73 -2.52
CA ASP A 61 13.01 -21.34 -3.79
C ASP A 61 13.81 -22.63 -3.57
N VAL A 62 14.70 -22.67 -2.56
CA VAL A 62 15.46 -23.88 -2.19
C VAL A 62 14.54 -25.01 -1.72
N GLN A 63 13.44 -24.66 -1.08
CA GLN A 63 12.39 -25.59 -0.67
C GLN A 63 11.50 -26.04 -1.83
N GLU A 64 11.73 -25.58 -3.06
CA GLU A 64 10.89 -25.87 -4.22
C GLU A 64 9.42 -25.42 -4.01
N TYR A 65 9.22 -24.29 -3.32
CA TYR A 65 7.89 -23.67 -3.24
C TYR A 65 7.42 -23.31 -4.66
N PRO A 66 6.15 -23.63 -5.00
CA PRO A 66 5.51 -23.07 -6.18
C PRO A 66 5.63 -21.54 -6.16
N LEU A 67 5.80 -20.95 -7.35
CA LEU A 67 6.02 -19.52 -7.45
C LEU A 67 4.85 -18.74 -6.82
N GLU A 68 3.63 -19.20 -7.05
CA GLU A 68 2.39 -18.66 -6.50
C GLU A 68 2.35 -18.64 -4.96
N ASP A 69 3.02 -19.59 -4.30
CA ASP A 69 3.12 -19.65 -2.85
C ASP A 69 4.27 -18.76 -2.31
N ASN A 70 5.28 -18.47 -3.15
CA ASN A 70 6.33 -17.49 -2.86
C ASN A 70 5.84 -16.07 -3.16
N THR A 71 4.86 -15.63 -2.36
CA THR A 71 4.07 -14.39 -2.54
C THR A 71 4.90 -13.14 -2.86
N TRP A 72 6.05 -12.95 -2.21
CA TRP A 72 6.95 -11.83 -2.49
C TRP A 72 7.48 -11.88 -3.93
N LYS A 73 8.02 -13.04 -4.34
CA LYS A 73 8.59 -13.24 -5.67
C LYS A 73 7.51 -13.25 -6.75
N TYR A 74 6.35 -13.83 -6.46
CA TYR A 74 5.17 -13.79 -7.32
C TYR A 74 4.74 -12.34 -7.58
N CYS A 75 4.59 -11.53 -6.53
CA CYS A 75 4.20 -10.13 -6.64
C CYS A 75 5.20 -9.34 -7.49
N LEU A 76 6.50 -9.56 -7.30
CA LEU A 76 7.58 -8.97 -8.12
C LEU A 76 7.41 -9.27 -9.62
N GLN A 77 7.03 -10.51 -9.96
CA GLN A 77 6.86 -10.93 -11.36
C GLN A 77 5.57 -10.43 -11.99
N GLN A 78 4.51 -10.22 -11.20
CA GLN A 78 3.22 -9.74 -11.69
C GLN A 78 3.13 -8.21 -11.83
N THR A 79 4.06 -7.46 -11.21
CA THR A 79 4.02 -5.98 -11.21
C THR A 79 5.19 -5.29 -11.93
N PRO A 80 5.74 -5.80 -13.05
CA PRO A 80 6.96 -5.25 -13.66
C PRO A 80 6.76 -3.80 -14.17
N GLU A 81 5.53 -3.38 -14.46
CA GLU A 81 5.20 -2.06 -15.00
C GLU A 81 4.82 -1.03 -13.92
N SER A 82 4.80 -1.43 -12.63
CA SER A 82 4.51 -0.49 -11.55
C SER A 82 5.67 0.47 -11.28
N HIS A 83 5.39 1.65 -10.72
CA HIS A 83 6.44 2.62 -10.36
C HIS A 83 7.36 2.10 -9.23
N ASP A 84 6.88 1.15 -8.42
CA ASP A 84 7.62 0.56 -7.29
C ASP A 84 7.24 -0.92 -7.07
N PRO A 85 7.71 -1.84 -7.95
CA PRO A 85 7.41 -3.28 -7.83
C PRO A 85 7.96 -3.88 -6.53
N LEU A 86 9.10 -3.37 -6.06
CA LEU A 86 9.70 -3.79 -4.79
C LEU A 86 8.80 -3.40 -3.61
N GLY A 87 8.33 -2.15 -3.57
CA GLY A 87 7.39 -1.70 -2.55
C GLY A 87 6.07 -2.48 -2.55
N ALA A 88 5.56 -2.86 -3.73
CA ALA A 88 4.37 -3.70 -3.85
C ALA A 88 4.60 -5.11 -3.26
N ALA A 89 5.73 -5.75 -3.60
CA ALA A 89 6.06 -7.07 -3.08
C ALA A 89 6.37 -7.06 -1.58
N ASP A 90 7.10 -6.06 -1.08
CA ASP A 90 7.36 -5.88 0.34
C ASP A 90 6.03 -5.71 1.12
N SER A 91 5.10 -4.92 0.58
CA SER A 91 3.77 -4.74 1.15
C SER A 91 2.96 -6.04 1.15
N ASN A 92 3.06 -6.82 0.07
CA ASN A 92 2.36 -8.11 -0.04
C ASN A 92 2.90 -9.14 0.97
N LEU A 93 4.23 -9.31 1.06
CA LEU A 93 4.84 -10.20 2.05
C LEU A 93 4.49 -9.77 3.48
N ARG A 94 4.50 -8.45 3.76
CA ARG A 94 4.09 -7.95 5.07
C ARG A 94 2.65 -8.32 5.39
N ALA A 95 1.73 -8.17 4.44
CA ALA A 95 0.33 -8.55 4.63
C ALA A 95 0.20 -10.05 4.96
N VAL A 96 0.96 -10.91 4.27
CA VAL A 96 1.03 -12.35 4.57
C VAL A 96 1.53 -12.60 5.98
N LEU A 97 2.64 -11.98 6.39
CA LEU A 97 3.21 -12.16 7.72
C LEU A 97 2.24 -11.68 8.82
N VAL A 98 1.57 -10.55 8.62
CA VAL A 98 0.55 -10.03 9.55
C VAL A 98 -0.64 -10.99 9.64
N ASN A 99 -1.14 -11.48 8.51
CA ASN A 99 -2.30 -12.38 8.47
C ASN A 99 -2.02 -13.72 9.17
N HIS A 100 -0.78 -14.20 9.09
CA HIS A 100 -0.34 -15.43 9.78
C HIS A 100 0.17 -15.17 11.21
N GLY A 101 0.10 -13.94 11.73
CA GLY A 101 0.63 -13.60 13.05
C GLY A 101 2.14 -13.83 13.20
N CYS A 102 2.89 -13.82 12.10
CA CYS A 102 4.32 -14.07 12.09
C CYS A 102 5.10 -12.82 12.52
N GLU A 103 5.98 -12.97 13.52
CA GLU A 103 6.80 -11.88 14.03
C GLU A 103 7.78 -11.35 12.97
N HIS A 104 7.68 -10.07 12.66
CA HIS A 104 8.57 -9.38 11.75
C HIS A 104 8.91 -7.99 12.28
N ARG A 105 10.06 -7.45 11.84
CA ARG A 105 10.42 -6.05 12.01
C ARG A 105 10.15 -5.30 10.73
N VAL A 106 10.05 -3.98 10.81
CA VAL A 106 9.92 -3.12 9.64
C VAL A 106 11.13 -2.20 9.57
N SER A 107 11.73 -2.10 8.39
CA SER A 107 12.82 -1.16 8.10
C SER A 107 12.52 -0.34 6.85
N THR A 108 13.26 0.73 6.63
CA THR A 108 13.19 1.50 5.38
C THR A 108 14.13 0.88 4.35
N ARG A 109 13.65 0.69 3.12
CA ARG A 109 14.48 0.17 2.03
C ARG A 109 15.54 1.21 1.63
N PRO A 110 16.83 0.85 1.52
CA PRO A 110 17.85 1.76 0.99
C PRO A 110 17.45 2.26 -0.41
N GLY A 111 17.42 3.57 -0.62
CA GLY A 111 17.02 4.20 -1.89
C GLY A 111 15.51 4.40 -2.08
N HIS A 112 14.65 3.82 -1.24
CA HIS A 112 13.20 3.97 -1.32
C HIS A 112 12.64 4.41 0.04
N PRO A 113 12.74 5.70 0.40
CA PRO A 113 12.42 6.19 1.74
C PRO A 113 10.96 5.96 2.16
N ASN A 114 10.05 5.79 1.20
CA ASN A 114 8.64 5.53 1.44
C ASN A 114 8.30 4.03 1.46
N SER A 115 9.26 3.15 1.13
CA SER A 115 9.05 1.71 1.09
C SER A 115 9.47 1.07 2.41
N GLN A 116 8.55 0.28 2.99
CA GLN A 116 8.71 -0.42 4.24
C GLN A 116 9.01 -1.90 3.98
N VAL A 117 10.20 -2.34 4.36
CA VAL A 117 10.68 -3.71 4.17
C VAL A 117 10.33 -4.55 5.40
N PRO A 118 9.53 -5.63 5.26
CA PRO A 118 9.32 -6.58 6.33
C PRO A 118 10.56 -7.47 6.51
N LEU A 119 11.19 -7.40 7.67
CA LEU A 119 12.33 -8.22 8.05
C LEU A 119 11.85 -9.38 8.92
N VAL A 120 11.94 -10.61 8.42
CA VAL A 120 11.42 -11.81 9.09
C VAL A 120 12.34 -12.19 10.25
N THR A 121 11.81 -12.25 11.47
CA THR A 121 12.59 -12.68 12.64
C THR A 121 12.66 -14.20 12.73
N LEU A 122 13.55 -14.75 13.57
CA LEU A 122 13.55 -16.19 13.86
C LEU A 122 12.18 -16.71 14.34
N ALA A 123 11.49 -15.94 15.19
CA ALA A 123 10.18 -16.31 15.68
C ALA A 123 9.15 -16.32 14.54
N GLY A 124 9.12 -15.28 13.70
CA GLY A 124 8.25 -15.24 12.52
C GLY A 124 8.54 -16.34 11.51
N PHE A 125 9.82 -16.64 11.26
CA PHE A 125 10.24 -17.75 10.41
C PHE A 125 9.72 -19.09 10.95
N THR A 126 9.90 -19.32 12.26
CA THR A 126 9.42 -20.52 12.95
C THR A 126 7.90 -20.64 12.87
N SER A 127 7.17 -19.57 13.13
CA SER A 127 5.70 -19.54 13.06
C SER A 127 5.19 -19.75 11.64
N TYR A 128 5.81 -19.11 10.65
CA TYR A 128 5.42 -19.22 9.25
C TYR A 128 5.46 -20.68 8.79
N PHE A 129 6.56 -21.37 9.08
CA PHE A 129 6.74 -22.76 8.67
C PHE A 129 6.00 -23.77 9.54
N ALA A 130 5.55 -23.39 10.72
CA ALA A 130 4.65 -24.22 11.53
C ALA A 130 3.24 -24.21 10.92
N LEU A 131 2.81 -23.04 10.42
CA LEU A 131 1.50 -22.85 9.79
C LEU A 131 1.45 -23.37 8.35
N SER A 132 2.53 -23.21 7.58
CA SER A 132 2.54 -23.53 6.15
C SER A 132 2.70 -25.02 5.84
N HIS A 133 2.50 -25.90 6.84
CA HIS A 133 2.72 -27.35 6.79
C HIS A 133 3.86 -27.72 5.85
N LEU A 134 5.11 -27.49 6.28
CA LEU A 134 6.29 -27.86 5.50
C LEU A 134 6.14 -29.28 4.95
N ALA A 135 5.89 -29.39 3.64
CA ALA A 135 5.82 -30.68 3.01
C ALA A 135 7.15 -31.41 3.23
N HIS A 136 7.07 -32.71 3.47
CA HIS A 136 8.21 -33.55 3.84
C HIS A 136 9.38 -33.43 2.87
N GLU A 137 9.07 -33.26 1.59
CA GLU A 137 10.01 -33.07 0.50
C GLU A 137 10.71 -31.70 0.62
N ARG A 138 9.94 -30.64 0.92
CA ARG A 138 10.43 -29.25 1.03
C ARG A 138 11.42 -29.08 2.18
N ILE A 139 11.12 -29.66 3.34
CA ILE A 139 12.05 -29.58 4.49
C ILE A 139 13.33 -30.36 4.22
N ASN A 140 13.25 -31.53 3.59
CA ASN A 140 14.43 -32.31 3.20
C ASN A 140 15.28 -31.59 2.13
N ALA A 141 14.65 -30.87 1.20
CA ALA A 141 15.36 -30.05 0.22
C ALA A 141 16.19 -28.95 0.90
N ALA A 142 15.61 -28.23 1.85
CA ALA A 142 16.32 -27.23 2.64
C ALA A 142 17.45 -27.84 3.50
N LEU A 143 17.17 -28.93 4.22
CA LEU A 143 18.17 -29.64 5.03
C LEU A 143 19.40 -30.04 4.20
N LYS A 144 19.16 -30.62 3.01
CA LYS A 144 20.21 -31.01 2.08
C LYS A 144 20.99 -29.81 1.55
N HIS A 145 20.31 -28.74 1.15
CA HIS A 145 20.95 -27.55 0.58
C HIS A 145 21.87 -26.84 1.59
N TYR A 146 21.39 -26.66 2.82
CA TYR A 146 22.13 -25.94 3.87
C TYR A 146 23.05 -26.85 4.70
N GLY A 147 23.05 -28.17 4.47
CA GLY A 147 23.84 -29.12 5.24
C GLY A 147 23.42 -29.22 6.71
N VAL A 148 22.21 -28.78 7.05
CA VAL A 148 21.70 -28.80 8.42
C VAL A 148 21.46 -30.25 8.83
N TRP A 149 22.12 -30.64 9.91
CA TRP A 149 22.03 -31.97 10.52
C TRP A 149 22.25 -33.14 9.53
N SER A 150 23.16 -32.95 8.57
CA SER A 150 23.39 -33.90 7.47
C SER A 150 23.73 -35.33 7.92
N GLU A 151 24.37 -35.50 9.08
CA GLU A 151 24.66 -36.81 9.68
C GLU A 151 23.43 -37.60 10.17
N LEU A 152 22.29 -36.94 10.41
CA LEU A 152 21.04 -37.64 10.75
C LEU A 152 20.37 -38.26 9.52
N GLY A 153 20.85 -37.91 8.32
CA GLY A 153 20.19 -38.25 7.06
C GLY A 153 18.89 -37.46 6.86
N PRO A 154 18.12 -37.82 5.82
CA PRO A 154 16.82 -37.18 5.55
C PRO A 154 15.87 -37.31 6.75
N LEU A 155 15.07 -36.29 7.00
CA LEU A 155 13.95 -36.34 7.95
C LEU A 155 13.01 -37.47 7.53
N PRO A 156 12.68 -38.45 8.39
CA PRO A 156 11.67 -39.47 8.09
C PRO A 156 10.25 -38.89 8.03
N ARG A 157 9.37 -39.43 7.16
CA ARG A 157 8.01 -38.88 6.94
C ARG A 157 7.13 -38.99 8.19
N ASP A 158 7.33 -40.03 8.99
CA ASP A 158 6.64 -40.29 10.25
C ASP A 158 7.03 -39.32 11.38
N MET A 159 8.03 -38.45 11.17
CA MET A 159 8.36 -37.36 12.11
C MET A 159 7.46 -36.13 11.93
N LEU A 160 6.72 -36.05 10.83
CA LEU A 160 5.72 -35.02 10.57
C LEU A 160 4.33 -35.60 10.87
N PRO A 161 3.37 -34.78 11.31
CA PRO A 161 1.99 -35.23 11.47
C PRO A 161 1.50 -35.79 10.12
N VAL A 162 0.89 -36.98 10.16
CA VAL A 162 0.13 -37.50 9.02
C VAL A 162 -0.93 -36.45 8.74
N GLU A 163 -0.91 -35.86 7.53
CA GLU A 163 -1.77 -34.76 7.10
C GLU A 163 -3.16 -34.83 7.76
N ILE A 164 -3.35 -34.08 8.85
CA ILE A 164 -4.64 -34.05 9.57
C ILE A 164 -5.68 -33.32 8.69
N PHE A 165 -5.22 -32.65 7.64
CA PHE A 165 -6.02 -32.01 6.61
C PHE A 165 -6.43 -33.02 5.53
N GLY A 166 -7.36 -33.90 5.87
CA GLY A 166 -8.00 -34.81 4.93
C GLY A 166 -8.96 -35.83 5.54
N ALA A 167 -8.84 -36.11 6.84
CA ALA A 167 -9.60 -37.20 7.48
C ALA A 167 -10.46 -36.79 8.69
N GLY A 168 -10.56 -35.50 9.04
CA GLY A 168 -11.29 -35.10 10.26
C GLY A 168 -11.84 -33.67 10.33
N ILE A 169 -11.53 -32.80 9.36
CA ILE A 169 -12.32 -31.57 9.21
C ILE A 169 -13.54 -31.98 8.42
N ASP A 170 -14.69 -31.97 9.08
CA ASP A 170 -15.99 -32.23 8.46
C ASP A 170 -16.07 -31.42 7.16
N ALA A 171 -16.17 -32.10 6.02
CA ALA A 171 -16.25 -31.46 4.71
C ALA A 171 -17.41 -30.45 4.70
N GLU A 172 -18.44 -30.69 5.51
CA GLU A 172 -19.56 -29.78 5.74
C GLU A 172 -19.11 -28.51 6.49
N LEU A 173 -18.25 -28.62 7.52
CA LEU A 173 -17.69 -27.46 8.22
C LEU A 173 -16.77 -26.63 7.31
N PHE A 174 -15.95 -27.26 6.48
CA PHE A 174 -15.11 -26.56 5.53
C PHE A 174 -15.97 -25.83 4.48
N ALA A 175 -16.95 -26.52 3.88
CA ALA A 175 -17.88 -25.92 2.93
C ALA A 175 -18.69 -24.77 3.54
N GLN A 176 -19.12 -24.90 4.80
CA GLN A 176 -19.82 -23.83 5.52
C GLN A 176 -18.90 -22.62 5.73
N LYS A 177 -17.66 -22.82 6.17
CA LYS A 177 -16.69 -21.72 6.35
C LYS A 177 -16.35 -21.04 5.02
N GLU A 178 -16.23 -21.79 3.95
CA GLU A 178 -16.00 -21.26 2.60
C GLU A 178 -17.20 -20.43 2.12
N GLN A 179 -18.43 -20.91 2.36
CA GLN A 179 -19.67 -20.18 2.08
C GLN A 179 -19.76 -18.89 2.91
N ASP A 180 -19.46 -18.95 4.21
CA ASP A 180 -19.47 -17.79 5.11
C ASP A 180 -18.42 -16.75 4.68
N MET A 181 -17.22 -17.20 4.32
CA MET A 181 -16.17 -16.32 3.79
C MET A 181 -16.58 -15.69 2.46
N THR A 182 -17.19 -16.45 1.55
CA THR A 182 -17.69 -15.94 0.27
C THR A 182 -18.78 -14.88 0.47
N LYS A 183 -19.68 -15.11 1.45
CA LYS A 183 -20.70 -14.13 1.84
C LYS A 183 -20.06 -12.85 2.38
N LEU A 184 -19.10 -12.97 3.29
CA LEU A 184 -18.36 -11.81 3.84
C LEU A 184 -17.61 -11.04 2.75
N LEU A 185 -16.96 -11.74 1.81
CA LEU A 185 -16.29 -11.09 0.67
C LEU A 185 -17.27 -10.33 -0.23
N THR A 186 -18.47 -10.89 -0.45
CA THR A 186 -19.53 -10.22 -1.22
C THR A 186 -20.01 -8.95 -0.49
N GLU A 187 -20.29 -9.05 0.81
CA GLU A 187 -20.69 -7.92 1.66
C GLU A 187 -19.62 -6.81 1.67
N CYS A 188 -18.34 -7.17 1.80
CA CYS A 188 -17.22 -6.22 1.73
C CYS A 188 -17.12 -5.56 0.34
N THR A 189 -17.31 -6.32 -0.73
CA THR A 189 -17.25 -5.79 -2.11
C THR A 189 -18.37 -4.80 -2.38
N ASP A 190 -19.60 -5.10 -1.92
CA ASP A 190 -20.73 -4.20 -2.05
C ASP A 190 -20.56 -2.93 -1.19
N ALA A 191 -20.00 -3.07 0.01
CA ALA A 191 -19.66 -1.93 0.86
C ALA A 191 -18.58 -1.02 0.23
N LEU A 192 -17.57 -1.58 -0.43
CA LEU A 192 -16.56 -0.82 -1.16
C LEU A 192 -17.17 -0.04 -2.33
N ARG A 193 -18.05 -0.67 -3.12
CA ARG A 193 -18.78 0.01 -4.21
C ARG A 193 -19.68 1.15 -3.72
N ASP A 194 -20.36 0.98 -2.58
CA ASP A 194 -21.14 2.06 -1.97
C ASP A 194 -20.25 3.23 -1.54
N LEU A 195 -19.08 2.94 -0.96
CA LEU A 195 -18.11 3.97 -0.57
C LEU A 195 -17.56 4.73 -1.79
N GLU A 196 -17.20 4.02 -2.87
CA GLU A 196 -16.77 4.64 -4.13
C GLU A 196 -17.85 5.57 -4.70
N TYR A 197 -19.10 5.11 -4.78
CA TYR A 197 -20.23 5.91 -5.23
C TYR A 197 -20.44 7.17 -4.37
N ARG A 198 -20.32 7.04 -3.04
CA ARG A 198 -20.44 8.18 -2.11
C ARG A 198 -19.28 9.17 -2.24
N MET A 199 -18.06 8.69 -2.51
CA MET A 199 -16.91 9.55 -2.77
C MET A 199 -17.11 10.36 -4.05
N ASP A 200 -17.62 9.75 -5.12
CA ASP A 200 -17.92 10.45 -6.38
C ASP A 200 -19.00 11.52 -6.18
N GLN A 201 -20.07 11.20 -5.45
CA GLN A 201 -21.12 12.17 -5.09
C GLN A 201 -20.55 13.34 -4.28
N ALA A 202 -19.67 13.07 -3.31
CA ALA A 202 -19.03 14.10 -2.49
C ALA A 202 -18.11 15.01 -3.34
N GLN A 203 -17.36 14.44 -4.28
CA GLN A 203 -16.51 15.21 -5.21
C GLN A 203 -17.35 16.09 -6.14
N GLN A 204 -18.45 15.57 -6.68
CA GLN A 204 -19.37 16.35 -7.53
C GLN A 204 -20.02 17.50 -6.74
N ALA A 205 -20.45 17.24 -5.49
CA ALA A 205 -21.01 18.26 -4.62
C ALA A 205 -19.98 19.37 -4.30
N ALA A 206 -18.72 18.99 -3.99
CA ALA A 206 -17.64 19.94 -3.73
C ALA A 206 -17.30 20.78 -4.98
N ALA A 207 -17.27 20.16 -6.16
CA ALA A 207 -17.06 20.86 -7.43
C ALA A 207 -18.21 21.86 -7.72
N ALA A 208 -19.46 21.47 -7.50
CA ALA A 208 -20.63 22.33 -7.66
C ALA A 208 -20.63 23.51 -6.68
N GLU A 209 -20.21 23.30 -5.42
CA GLU A 209 -20.07 24.37 -4.44
C GLU A 209 -18.96 25.35 -4.83
N SER A 210 -17.80 24.84 -5.27
CA SER A 210 -16.70 25.67 -5.78
C SER A 210 -17.13 26.54 -6.96
N ALA A 211 -17.85 25.97 -7.93
CA ALA A 211 -18.40 26.70 -9.07
C ALA A 211 -19.38 27.81 -8.65
N ARG A 212 -20.25 27.56 -7.66
CA ARG A 212 -21.17 28.57 -7.10
C ARG A 212 -20.41 29.72 -6.43
N ARG A 213 -19.36 29.42 -5.66
CA ARG A 213 -18.53 30.45 -5.02
C ARG A 213 -17.82 31.32 -6.06
N GLN A 214 -17.28 30.71 -7.12
CA GLN A 214 -16.67 31.47 -8.23
C GLN A 214 -17.70 32.36 -8.93
N ALA A 215 -18.90 31.84 -9.23
CA ALA A 215 -19.97 32.63 -9.85
C ALA A 215 -20.40 33.82 -8.98
N GLN A 216 -20.49 33.63 -7.66
CA GLN A 216 -20.78 34.72 -6.73
C GLN A 216 -19.67 35.78 -6.71
N GLN A 217 -18.40 35.38 -6.68
CA GLN A 217 -17.28 36.32 -6.76
C GLN A 217 -17.28 37.13 -8.06
N VAL A 218 -17.58 36.49 -9.20
CA VAL A 218 -17.71 37.20 -10.49
C VAL A 218 -18.87 38.20 -10.45
N ALA A 219 -20.03 37.82 -9.89
CA ALA A 219 -21.17 38.72 -9.75
C ALA A 219 -20.88 39.91 -8.82
N GLU A 220 -20.19 39.70 -7.70
CA GLU A 220 -19.75 40.76 -6.78
C GLU A 220 -18.76 41.72 -7.48
N MET A 221 -17.80 41.18 -8.25
CA MET A 221 -16.87 42.01 -9.03
C MET A 221 -17.59 42.82 -10.11
N ALA A 222 -18.57 42.23 -10.81
CA ALA A 222 -19.39 42.93 -11.80
C ALA A 222 -20.20 44.09 -11.18
N ASN A 223 -20.81 43.87 -10.01
CA ASN A 223 -21.52 44.90 -9.27
C ASN A 223 -20.59 46.03 -8.80
N MET A 224 -19.37 45.69 -8.35
CA MET A 224 -18.35 46.67 -7.97
C MET A 224 -17.90 47.52 -9.18
N MET A 225 -17.68 46.90 -10.34
CA MET A 225 -17.35 47.60 -11.58
C MET A 225 -18.49 48.52 -12.04
N ALA A 226 -19.75 48.07 -11.92
CA ALA A 226 -20.92 48.89 -12.23
C ALA A 226 -21.03 50.11 -11.29
N ALA A 227 -20.83 49.91 -9.98
CA ALA A 227 -20.82 50.99 -8.99
C ALA A 227 -19.69 52.00 -9.26
N GLN A 228 -18.48 51.52 -9.59
CA GLN A 228 -17.36 52.38 -9.96
C GLN A 228 -17.65 53.19 -11.22
N ASN A 229 -18.29 52.58 -12.22
CA ASN A 229 -18.69 53.27 -13.44
C ASN A 229 -19.71 54.39 -13.14
N ILE A 230 -20.73 54.12 -12.31
CA ILE A 230 -21.70 55.13 -11.86
C ILE A 230 -21.00 56.27 -11.11
N ALA A 231 -20.10 55.96 -10.18
CA ALA A 231 -19.33 56.96 -9.44
C ALA A 231 -18.49 57.85 -10.38
N ASN A 232 -17.81 57.25 -11.36
CA ASN A 232 -17.05 57.98 -12.38
C ASN A 232 -17.96 58.89 -13.22
N GLN A 233 -19.16 58.43 -13.60
CA GLN A 233 -20.14 59.25 -14.33
C GLN A 233 -20.63 60.44 -13.51
N LEU A 234 -20.92 60.25 -12.23
CA LEU A 234 -21.34 61.31 -11.32
C LEU A 234 -20.22 62.34 -11.09
N CYS A 235 -18.98 61.90 -10.90
CA CYS A 235 -17.81 62.79 -10.82
C CYS A 235 -17.65 63.61 -12.09
N ALA A 236 -17.74 62.98 -13.27
CA ALA A 236 -17.67 63.68 -14.55
C ALA A 236 -18.82 64.69 -14.73
N GLN A 237 -20.03 64.35 -14.29
CA GLN A 237 -21.19 65.25 -14.31
C GLN A 237 -21.01 66.43 -13.34
N GLY A 238 -20.52 66.18 -12.12
CA GLY A 238 -20.20 67.22 -11.14
C GLY A 238 -19.15 68.20 -11.67
N TYR A 239 -18.10 67.68 -12.32
CA TYR A 239 -17.08 68.49 -12.99
C TYR A 239 -17.67 69.35 -14.12
N ARG A 240 -18.51 68.77 -14.98
CA ARG A 240 -19.24 69.51 -16.04
C ARG A 240 -20.09 70.65 -15.45
N ASN A 241 -20.84 70.38 -14.38
CA ASN A 241 -21.69 71.36 -13.73
C ASN A 241 -20.87 72.50 -13.08
N ALA A 242 -19.72 72.17 -12.48
CA ALA A 242 -18.82 73.17 -11.91
C ALA A 242 -18.19 74.06 -12.99
N LEU A 243 -17.76 73.48 -14.11
CA LEU A 243 -17.24 74.23 -15.25
C LEU A 243 -18.29 75.18 -15.84
N ALA A 244 -19.53 74.71 -16.05
CA ALA A 244 -20.62 75.54 -16.55
C ALA A 244 -20.93 76.75 -15.65
N LYS A 245 -20.83 76.58 -14.32
CA LYS A 245 -20.99 77.69 -13.36
C LYS A 245 -19.85 78.71 -13.42
N ILE A 246 -18.61 78.26 -13.64
CA ILE A 246 -17.42 79.14 -13.68
C ILE A 246 -17.35 79.90 -15.00
N SER A 247 -17.64 79.25 -16.13
CA SER A 247 -17.48 79.87 -17.44
C SER A 247 -18.57 80.91 -17.75
N GLY A 248 -19.74 80.85 -17.08
CA GLY A 248 -20.91 81.65 -17.48
C GLY A 248 -21.40 81.32 -18.90
N VAL A 249 -20.88 80.23 -19.48
CA VAL A 249 -21.14 79.76 -20.83
C VAL A 249 -21.71 78.36 -20.68
N GLU A 250 -22.97 78.18 -21.07
CA GLU A 250 -23.50 76.86 -21.41
C GLU A 250 -22.62 76.29 -22.53
N TYR A 251 -21.62 75.50 -22.16
CA TYR A 251 -20.78 74.84 -23.12
C TYR A 251 -21.56 73.68 -23.73
N GLU A 252 -22.12 73.91 -24.93
CA GLU A 252 -22.40 72.87 -25.93
C GLU A 252 -21.07 72.21 -26.38
N TYR A 253 -20.41 71.47 -25.49
CA TYR A 253 -19.24 70.65 -25.80
C TYR A 253 -19.59 69.16 -25.95
N GLU A 254 -20.87 68.83 -26.18
CA GLU A 254 -21.30 67.42 -26.27
C GLU A 254 -20.94 66.72 -27.59
N TYR A 255 -20.55 67.46 -28.65
CA TYR A 255 -20.34 66.82 -29.96
C TYR A 255 -18.90 66.33 -30.20
N GLU A 256 -17.85 67.04 -29.75
CA GLU A 256 -16.47 66.63 -30.09
C GLU A 256 -15.89 65.56 -29.14
N TYR A 257 -16.22 65.61 -27.84
CA TYR A 257 -15.67 64.63 -26.88
C TYR A 257 -16.28 63.22 -27.05
N ARG A 258 -17.56 63.13 -27.40
CA ARG A 258 -18.22 61.84 -27.69
C ARG A 258 -17.68 61.18 -28.97
N THR A 259 -17.18 61.98 -29.91
CA THR A 259 -16.62 61.48 -31.17
C THR A 259 -15.20 60.93 -30.97
N GLN A 260 -14.36 61.60 -30.16
CA GLN A 260 -13.03 61.10 -29.79
C GLN A 260 -13.05 59.87 -28.86
N TYR A 261 -14.01 59.80 -27.92
CA TYR A 261 -14.11 58.66 -27.00
C TYR A 261 -14.66 57.39 -27.68
N ARG A 262 -15.52 57.54 -28.71
CA ARG A 262 -15.94 56.40 -29.55
C ARG A 262 -14.81 55.86 -30.44
N GLN A 263 -13.94 56.72 -30.96
CA GLN A 263 -12.81 56.30 -31.81
C GLN A 263 -11.70 55.59 -31.03
N THR A 264 -11.55 55.88 -29.74
CA THR A 264 -10.54 55.24 -28.87
C THR A 264 -11.02 53.91 -28.30
N ASN A 265 -12.32 53.75 -28.01
CA ASN A 265 -12.88 52.49 -27.52
C ASN A 265 -13.33 51.51 -28.62
N SER A 266 -13.41 51.91 -29.90
CA SER A 266 -13.69 50.97 -31.00
C SER A 266 -12.46 50.16 -31.45
N ARG A 267 -11.28 50.38 -30.85
CA ARG A 267 -10.06 49.60 -31.09
C ARG A 267 -9.85 48.45 -30.08
N PHE A 268 -10.71 48.35 -29.06
CA PHE A 268 -10.74 47.19 -28.19
C PHE A 268 -11.68 46.16 -28.81
N ASP A 269 -11.12 45.27 -29.61
CA ASP A 269 -11.78 44.03 -30.04
C ASP A 269 -11.60 42.98 -28.93
N PRO A 270 -12.66 42.64 -28.16
CA PRO A 270 -12.59 41.62 -27.12
C PRO A 270 -12.29 40.23 -27.70
N SER A 271 -12.40 40.04 -29.02
CA SER A 271 -12.12 38.79 -29.73
C SER A 271 -10.63 38.51 -29.90
N SER A 272 -9.74 39.44 -29.50
CA SER A 272 -8.28 39.29 -29.57
C SER A 272 -7.65 38.74 -28.28
N LEU A 273 -8.47 38.42 -27.27
CA LEU A 273 -8.06 37.93 -25.95
C LEU A 273 -8.75 36.60 -25.62
N ILE A 274 -8.57 35.58 -26.48
CA ILE A 274 -8.80 34.15 -26.19
C ILE A 274 -7.66 33.37 -26.83
#